data_AF-A0A9D1P143-F1
#
_entry.id   AF-A0A9D1P143-F1
#
_cell.length_a   1.000
_cell.length_b   1.000
_cell.length_c   1.000
_cell.angle_alpha   90.00
_cell.angle_beta   90.00
_cell.angle_gamma   90.00
#
_symmetry.space_group_name_H-M   'P 1'
#
loop_
_entity.id
_entity.type
_entity.pdbx_description
1 polymer ?
#
loop_
_entity_poly.entity_id
_entity_poly.type
_entity_poly.pdbx_seq_one_letter_code
_entity_poly.pdbx_strand_id
1 'polypeptide(L)'
;MALFESYERRIDKINSVLNSYGIASLEEAEKITKDAGLDVYNQIKGIQPICFENACWAYITGAAIAIKKGCKKAADAAAAIGEGLQAFCIPGSVADTRKVGLGHGNLGKMLLEEET
;
A
#
# COMPACT_ATOMS: atom_id res chain seq x y z
N MET A 1 8.70 4.37 19.36
CA MET A 1 8.78 2.96 18.89
C MET A 1 8.62 3.00 17.37
N ALA A 2 9.36 2.19 16.61
CA ALA A 2 9.23 2.19 15.15
C ALA A 2 7.80 1.78 14.74
N LEU A 3 7.25 2.37 13.67
CA LEU A 3 5.88 2.13 13.21
C LEU A 3 5.65 0.68 12.73
N PHE A 4 6.71 0.00 12.27
CA PHE A 4 6.66 -1.37 11.77
C PHE A 4 8.06 -2.01 11.74
N GLU A 5 8.10 -3.32 11.50
CA GLU A 5 9.33 -4.11 11.53
C GLU A 5 10.27 -3.76 10.36
N SER A 6 11.58 -3.73 10.67
CA SER A 6 12.65 -3.36 9.72
C SER A 6 12.46 -1.96 9.11
N TYR A 7 11.93 -1.01 9.87
CA TYR A 7 11.64 0.36 9.43
C TYR A 7 12.78 1.01 8.64
N GLU A 8 13.99 1.03 9.20
CA GLU A 8 15.18 1.65 8.58
C GLU A 8 15.55 1.04 7.23
N ARG A 9 15.25 -0.25 7.02
CA ARG A 9 15.54 -0.94 5.74
C ARG A 9 14.51 -0.66 4.64
N ARG A 10 13.39 -0.01 4.98
CA ARG A 10 12.23 0.16 4.10
C ARG A 10 11.92 1.63 3.83
N ILE A 11 12.16 2.50 4.81
CA ILE A 11 11.62 3.86 4.83
C ILE A 11 12.04 4.70 3.63
N ASP A 12 13.29 4.63 3.19
CA ASP A 12 13.78 5.41 2.04
C ASP A 12 13.00 5.06 0.75
N LYS A 13 12.76 3.77 0.53
CA LYS A 13 11.98 3.29 -0.61
C LYS A 13 10.52 3.72 -0.49
N ILE A 14 9.93 3.60 0.69
CA ILE A 14 8.53 3.99 0.95
C ILE A 14 8.36 5.49 0.69
N ASN A 15 9.21 6.33 1.27
CA ASN A 15 9.18 7.78 1.09
C ASN A 15 9.42 8.15 -0.38
N SER A 16 10.33 7.48 -1.09
CA SER A 16 10.53 7.70 -2.52
C SER A 16 9.26 7.44 -3.33
N VAL A 17 8.50 6.38 -3.01
CA VAL A 17 7.24 6.06 -3.71
C VAL A 17 6.15 7.08 -3.34
N LEU A 18 5.95 7.37 -2.05
CA LEU A 18 4.98 8.37 -1.60
C LEU A 18 5.24 9.74 -2.23
N ASN A 19 6.50 10.18 -2.28
CA ASN A 19 6.88 11.46 -2.87
C ASN A 19 6.59 11.52 -4.38
N SER A 20 6.71 10.40 -5.12
CA SER A 20 6.32 10.37 -6.54
C SER A 20 4.83 10.61 -6.77
N TYR A 21 4.01 10.45 -5.73
CA TYR A 21 2.58 10.76 -5.73
C TYR A 21 2.26 12.09 -5.04
N GLY A 22 3.26 12.84 -4.59
CA GLY A 22 3.05 14.08 -3.83
C GLY A 22 2.39 13.83 -2.46
N ILE A 23 2.81 12.76 -1.79
CA ILE A 23 2.50 12.44 -0.40
C ILE A 23 3.83 12.48 0.36
N ALA A 24 3.94 13.35 1.36
CA ALA A 24 5.21 13.68 2.02
C ALA A 24 5.64 12.64 3.06
N SER A 25 4.70 11.91 3.66
CA SER A 25 5.02 10.92 4.69
C SER A 25 3.94 9.85 4.87
N LEU A 26 4.23 8.84 5.69
CA LEU A 26 3.27 7.81 6.09
C LEU A 26 2.11 8.38 6.90
N GLU A 27 2.38 9.37 7.75
CA GLU A 27 1.36 10.09 8.53
C GLU A 27 0.44 10.89 7.61
N GLU A 28 0.97 11.50 6.53
CA GLU A 28 0.13 12.13 5.51
C GLU A 28 -0.70 11.09 4.75
N ALA A 29 -0.11 9.94 4.39
CA ALA A 29 -0.85 8.85 3.77
C ALA A 29 -2.02 8.37 4.65
N GLU A 30 -1.78 8.19 5.96
CA GLU A 30 -2.83 7.83 6.91
C GLU A 30 -3.91 8.92 6.97
N LYS A 31 -3.51 10.19 7.08
CA LYS A 31 -4.45 11.32 7.10
C LYS A 31 -5.32 11.35 5.84
N ILE A 32 -4.73 11.18 4.65
CA ILE A 32 -5.48 11.11 3.37
C ILE A 32 -6.57 10.03 3.43
N THR A 33 -6.23 8.84 3.94
CA THR A 33 -7.21 7.74 4.03
C THR A 33 -8.30 8.04 5.05
N LYS A 34 -7.95 8.60 6.22
CA LYS A 34 -8.92 8.98 7.27
C LYS A 34 -9.85 10.11 6.82
N ASP A 35 -9.32 11.12 6.14
CA ASP A 35 -10.10 12.25 5.60
C ASP A 35 -11.09 11.76 4.51
N ALA A 36 -10.77 10.65 3.82
CA ALA A 36 -11.68 9.95 2.91
C ALA A 36 -12.69 9.02 3.62
N GLY A 37 -12.71 8.98 4.95
CA GLY A 37 -13.61 8.14 5.75
C GLY A 37 -13.18 6.67 5.85
N LEU A 38 -11.91 6.35 5.56
CA LEU A 38 -11.39 4.99 5.59
C LEU A 38 -10.47 4.79 6.81
N ASP A 39 -10.84 3.85 7.68
CA ASP A 39 -9.97 3.34 8.73
C ASP A 39 -9.23 2.09 8.24
N VAL A 40 -8.26 2.31 7.34
CA VAL A 40 -7.55 1.22 6.65
C VAL A 40 -6.80 0.34 7.64
N TYR A 41 -6.20 0.93 8.68
CA TYR A 41 -5.48 0.16 9.71
C TYR A 41 -6.39 -0.89 10.36
N ASN A 42 -7.53 -0.45 10.92
CA ASN A 42 -8.43 -1.35 11.62
C ASN A 42 -9.17 -2.30 10.67
N GLN A 43 -9.41 -1.90 9.41
CA GLN A 43 -9.93 -2.82 8.39
C GLN A 43 -8.97 -3.99 8.15
N ILE A 44 -7.67 -3.72 7.97
CA ILE A 44 -6.67 -4.78 7.73
C ILE A 44 -6.50 -5.67 8.95
N LYS A 45 -6.45 -5.11 10.16
CA LYS A 45 -6.45 -5.89 11.41
C LYS A 45 -7.74 -6.70 11.60
N GLY A 46 -8.89 -6.17 11.19
CA GLY A 46 -10.16 -6.88 11.25
C GLY A 46 -10.23 -8.07 10.30
N ILE A 47 -9.64 -7.94 9.10
CA ILE A 47 -9.57 -9.02 8.10
C ILE A 47 -8.57 -10.10 8.53
N GLN A 48 -7.36 -9.69 8.93
CA GLN A 48 -6.29 -10.60 9.32
C GLN A 48 -5.69 -10.16 10.68
N PRO A 49 -6.25 -10.60 11.82
CA PRO A 49 -5.84 -10.14 13.15
C PRO A 49 -4.37 -10.37 13.49
N ILE A 50 -3.75 -11.39 12.89
CA ILE A 50 -2.33 -11.74 13.09
C ILE A 50 -1.38 -11.07 12.08
N CYS A 51 -1.86 -10.13 11.25
CA CYS A 51 -0.98 -9.45 10.31
C CYS A 51 0.01 -8.51 11.03
N PHE A 52 1.22 -8.44 10.47
CA PHE A 52 2.25 -7.53 10.94
C PHE A 52 1.88 -6.06 10.67
N GLU A 53 2.52 -5.15 11.40
CA GLU A 53 2.35 -3.72 11.21
C GLU A 53 2.74 -3.27 9.80
N ASN A 54 3.75 -3.93 9.19
CA ASN A 54 4.11 -3.70 7.80
C ASN A 54 2.91 -3.81 6.84
N ALA A 55 2.00 -4.77 7.06
CA ALA A 55 0.86 -4.97 6.18
C ALA A 55 -0.11 -3.79 6.29
N CYS A 56 -0.46 -3.39 7.52
CA CYS A 56 -1.37 -2.26 7.77
C CYS A 56 -0.87 -0.98 7.10
N TRP A 57 0.41 -0.66 7.30
CA TRP A 57 1.02 0.54 6.71
C TRP A 57 1.20 0.45 5.18
N ALA A 58 1.43 -0.73 4.63
CA ALA A 58 1.48 -0.93 3.19
C ALA A 58 0.12 -0.70 2.52
N TYR A 59 -0.97 -1.15 3.15
CA TYR A 59 -2.33 -0.91 2.67
C TYR A 59 -2.75 0.56 2.84
N ILE A 60 -2.36 1.23 3.94
CA ILE A 60 -2.55 2.69 4.09
C ILE A 60 -1.85 3.43 2.95
N THR A 61 -0.59 3.10 2.69
CA THR A 61 0.22 3.66 1.60
C THR A 61 -0.47 3.47 0.25
N GLY A 62 -0.89 2.24 -0.05
CA GLY A 62 -1.57 1.91 -1.30
C GLY A 62 -2.93 2.60 -1.47
N ALA A 63 -3.72 2.68 -0.41
CA ALA A 63 -5.01 3.37 -0.40
C ALA A 63 -4.85 4.89 -0.60
N ALA A 64 -3.86 5.51 0.05
CA ALA A 64 -3.55 6.92 -0.15
C ALA A 64 -3.12 7.21 -1.60
N ILE A 65 -2.29 6.34 -2.18
CA ILE A 65 -1.91 6.42 -3.61
C ILE A 65 -3.16 6.31 -4.51
N ALA A 66 -4.06 5.37 -4.25
CA ALA A 66 -5.29 5.20 -5.01
C ALA A 66 -6.19 6.46 -4.96
N ILE A 67 -6.35 7.05 -3.77
CA ILE A 67 -7.10 8.29 -3.57
C ILE A 67 -6.43 9.44 -4.35
N LYS A 68 -5.11 9.56 -4.25
CA LYS A 68 -4.35 10.63 -4.92
C LYS A 68 -4.39 10.51 -6.44
N LYS A 69 -4.40 9.29 -6.97
CA LYS A 69 -4.60 8.98 -8.41
C LYS A 69 -6.05 9.20 -8.86
N GLY A 70 -6.98 9.43 -7.94
CA GLY A 70 -8.40 9.60 -8.25
C GLY A 70 -9.09 8.32 -8.71
N CYS A 71 -8.58 7.14 -8.33
CA CYS A 71 -9.14 5.85 -8.73
C CYS A 71 -10.63 5.78 -8.37
N LYS A 72 -11.48 5.51 -9.37
CA LYS A 72 -12.95 5.36 -9.18
C LYS A 72 -13.42 3.91 -9.35
N LYS A 73 -12.66 3.07 -10.05
CA LYS A 73 -12.94 1.65 -10.22
C LYS A 73 -12.17 0.84 -9.18
N ALA A 74 -12.77 -0.25 -8.70
CA ALA A 74 -12.14 -1.16 -7.75
C ALA A 74 -10.86 -1.77 -8.32
N ALA A 75 -10.85 -2.11 -9.62
CA ALA A 75 -9.69 -2.64 -10.31
C ALA A 75 -8.48 -1.68 -10.31
N ASP A 76 -8.71 -0.39 -10.56
CA ASP A 76 -7.65 0.64 -10.52
C ASP A 76 -7.11 0.82 -9.09
N ALA A 77 -8.01 0.79 -8.10
CA ALA A 77 -7.64 0.86 -6.70
C ALA A 77 -6.80 -0.37 -6.27
N ALA A 78 -7.14 -1.57 -6.73
CA ALA A 78 -6.38 -2.78 -6.46
C ALA A 78 -4.95 -2.69 -7.02
N ALA A 79 -4.78 -2.18 -8.25
CA ALA A 79 -3.47 -1.96 -8.82
C ALA A 79 -2.64 -0.96 -8.00
N ALA A 80 -3.23 0.17 -7.59
CA ALA A 80 -2.58 1.17 -6.73
C ALA A 80 -2.21 0.61 -5.34
N ILE A 81 -3.05 -0.26 -4.76
CA ILE A 81 -2.72 -0.97 -3.52
C ILE A 81 -1.47 -1.83 -3.70
N GLY A 82 -1.33 -2.50 -4.85
CA GLY A 82 -0.12 -3.25 -5.20
C GLY A 82 1.16 -2.41 -5.19
N GLU A 83 1.08 -1.13 -5.56
CA GLU A 83 2.22 -0.21 -5.48
C GLU A 83 2.64 0.07 -4.03
N GLY A 84 1.67 0.26 -3.14
CA GLY A 84 1.90 0.37 -1.70
C GLY A 84 2.55 -0.89 -1.11
N LEU A 85 2.03 -2.07 -1.48
CA LEU A 85 2.63 -3.36 -1.09
C LEU A 85 4.06 -3.50 -1.62
N GLN A 86 4.32 -3.06 -2.85
CA GLN A 86 5.65 -3.13 -3.44
C GLN A 86 6.65 -2.19 -2.77
N ALA A 87 6.21 -1.00 -2.34
CA ALA A 87 7.02 -0.06 -1.58
C ALA A 87 7.55 -0.70 -0.28
N PHE A 88 6.73 -1.56 0.33
CA PHE A 88 7.09 -2.36 1.50
C PHE A 88 7.85 -3.66 1.18
N CYS A 89 8.35 -3.88 -0.03
CA CYS A 89 9.32 -4.96 -0.28
C CYS A 89 10.75 -4.48 -0.01
N ILE A 90 11.52 -5.19 0.82
CA ILE A 90 12.90 -4.81 1.16
C ILE A 90 13.77 -4.85 -0.11
N PRO A 91 14.54 -3.78 -0.43
CA PRO A 91 15.47 -3.79 -1.56
C PRO A 91 16.37 -5.04 -1.56
N GLY A 92 16.45 -5.73 -2.71
CA GLY A 92 17.26 -6.93 -2.89
C GLY A 92 16.65 -8.23 -2.32
N SER A 93 15.49 -8.17 -1.65
CA SER A 93 14.75 -9.38 -1.29
C SER A 93 14.11 -10.05 -2.50
N VAL A 94 13.79 -11.35 -2.38
CA VAL A 94 13.03 -12.07 -3.43
C VAL A 94 11.72 -11.36 -3.77
N ALA A 95 11.02 -10.84 -2.75
CA ALA A 95 9.76 -10.11 -2.95
C ALA A 95 9.95 -8.83 -3.78
N ASP A 96 11.05 -8.11 -3.58
CA ASP A 96 11.38 -6.92 -4.36
C ASP A 96 11.78 -7.26 -5.80
N THR A 97 12.62 -8.28 -5.98
CA THR A 97 13.06 -8.75 -7.30
C THR A 97 11.90 -9.30 -8.13
N ARG A 98 11.02 -10.10 -7.53
CA ARG A 98 9.86 -10.71 -8.19
C ARG A 98 8.65 -9.77 -8.29
N LYS A 99 8.77 -8.53 -7.80
CA LYS A 99 7.69 -7.52 -7.81
C LYS A 99 6.39 -8.05 -7.21
N VAL A 100 6.50 -8.74 -6.07
CA VAL A 100 5.39 -9.46 -5.43
C VAL A 100 4.23 -8.52 -5.08
N GLY A 101 4.50 -7.31 -4.58
CA GLY A 101 3.45 -6.33 -4.27
C GLY A 101 2.67 -5.91 -5.50
N LEU A 102 3.37 -5.58 -6.60
CA LEU A 102 2.73 -5.26 -7.88
C LEU A 102 1.94 -6.46 -8.43
N GLY A 103 2.49 -7.66 -8.31
CA GLY A 103 1.81 -8.89 -8.69
C GLY A 103 0.49 -9.09 -7.96
N HIS A 104 0.44 -8.85 -6.65
CA HIS A 104 -0.80 -8.92 -5.87
C HIS A 104 -1.83 -7.89 -6.32
N GLY A 105 -1.42 -6.64 -6.51
CA GLY A 105 -2.32 -5.59 -6.98
C GLY A 105 -2.88 -5.87 -8.37
N ASN A 106 -2.03 -6.35 -9.29
CA ASN A 106 -2.43 -6.69 -10.66
C ASN A 106 -3.34 -7.92 -10.71
N LEU A 107 -3.10 -8.93 -9.86
CA LEU A 107 -4.02 -10.06 -9.74
C LEU A 107 -5.39 -9.59 -9.22
N GLY A 108 -5.40 -8.75 -8.18
CA GLY A 108 -6.63 -8.16 -7.66
C GLY A 108 -7.36 -7.33 -8.72
N LYS A 109 -6.62 -6.55 -9.51
CA LYS A 109 -7.15 -5.81 -10.65
C LYS A 109 -7.86 -6.75 -11.64
N MET A 110 -7.18 -7.80 -12.10
CA MET A 110 -7.74 -8.76 -13.05
C MET A 110 -9.04 -9.37 -12.51
N LEU A 111 -9.06 -9.80 -11.25
CA LEU A 111 -10.26 -10.41 -10.64
C LEU A 111 -11.46 -9.44 -10.49
N LEU A 112 -11.22 -8.14 -10.58
CA LEU A 112 -12.23 -7.09 -10.44
C LEU A 112 -12.63 -6.46 -11.79
N GLU A 113 -11.98 -6.85 -12.89
CA GLU A 113 -12.34 -6.44 -14.25
C GLU A 113 -13.37 -7.42 -14.82
N GLU A 114 -14.41 -6.89 -15.46
CA GLU A 114 -15.45 -7.73 -16.10
C GLU A 114 -15.04 -8.26 -17.48
N GLU A 115 -13.85 -7.88 -17.97
CA GLU A 115 -13.32 -8.28 -19.29
C GLU A 115 -12.43 -9.54 -19.23
N THR A 116 -12.40 -10.23 -18.08
CA THR A 116 -11.63 -11.48 -17.89
C THR A 116 -12.32 -12.74 -18.40
#